data_AF-A0A2N0WAD0-F1
#
_entry.id   AF-A0A2N0WAD0-F1
#
_cell.length_a   1.000
_cell.length_b   1.000
_cell.length_c   1.000
_cell.angle_alpha   90.00
_cell.angle_beta   90.00
_cell.angle_gamma   90.00
#
_symmetry.space_group_name_H-M   'P 1'
#
loop_
_entity.id
_entity.type
_entity.pdbx_description
1 polymer ?
#
loop_
_entity_poly.entity_id
_entity_poly.type
_entity_poly.pdbx_seq_one_letter_code
_entity_poly.pdbx_strand_id
1 'polypeptide(L)'
;MKNRYLSMVFLGTIGLCSHSAYAISTTLQSMSDSELSATTGQALMSLSYIAPTDNANLMKNISGSNNIGFYKLGMEAKVELNANIKNLQLGCGGVNGAGGCDIDIKNLSLSGLPDSYDANGSPVFNSRASTDATITNPFIQFAIQNPNSASTRQVVGLQLGAAAISGLLTAGTSNSATPSTTDGIQSLSGFMQIASTTGTAVTQAATFGKGASNQTLSGYANISGLGNASFVSDPSNSKTTGITIPSMTVPFTLPSFPINGVRQTQANVQNIMANIPIIPIAPQTGCTGNITGTNLACGSGNTTWGNDQLYVDLGCNAPGAGLCGLITAVVPNTVFKMANDSSITNLKMNITFNQALSMIHNIPLTGTGGYLSLQSQKLLWPGATVAASDQNVNNLNAMSSGTDVAQPGWWMSFAEPVQLGKLNVTNPVDISSVLPQVAQMASDQLKTSPYTYVSFGSAIGALTGAPIVQQINIDLGAYTTTNPATLTLQNQQLNNQKVISNCYGSLSFC
;
A
#
# COMPACT_ATOMS: atom_id res chain seq x y z
N MET A 1 1.55 100.50 -29.86
CA MET A 1 1.56 99.36 -30.80
C MET A 1 0.71 98.24 -30.17
N LYS A 2 -0.42 97.89 -30.82
CA LYS A 2 -1.50 96.90 -30.54
C LYS A 2 -1.65 96.36 -29.09
N ASN A 3 -2.51 96.96 -28.25
CA ASN A 3 -3.92 96.58 -27.89
C ASN A 3 -4.09 95.16 -27.28
N ARG A 4 -4.83 94.86 -26.19
CA ARG A 4 -5.63 95.59 -25.18
C ARG A 4 -6.06 94.55 -24.10
N TYR A 5 -6.24 95.00 -22.86
CA TYR A 5 -6.78 94.32 -21.66
C TYR A 5 -8.08 93.50 -21.84
N LEU A 6 -8.32 92.46 -21.02
CA LEU A 6 -9.45 92.38 -20.04
C LEU A 6 -9.48 91.07 -19.20
N SER A 7 -9.75 91.22 -17.90
CA SER A 7 -10.03 90.21 -16.86
C SER A 7 -11.36 89.45 -17.02
N MET A 8 -11.46 88.25 -16.41
CA MET A 8 -12.60 87.68 -15.62
C MET A 8 -12.23 86.22 -15.26
N VAL A 9 -11.94 85.84 -14.00
CA VAL A 9 -12.86 85.54 -12.88
C VAL A 9 -14.01 84.60 -13.28
N PHE A 10 -13.85 83.30 -13.01
CA PHE A 10 -14.87 82.33 -12.55
C PHE A 10 -14.10 81.13 -11.97
N LEU A 11 -13.98 80.98 -10.64
CA LEU A 11 -14.91 80.27 -9.75
C LEU A 11 -15.21 78.83 -10.22
N GLY A 12 -14.76 77.82 -9.46
CA GLY A 12 -15.40 76.50 -9.47
C GLY A 12 -14.47 75.28 -9.37
N THR A 13 -14.15 74.89 -8.13
CA THR A 13 -14.13 73.49 -7.65
C THR A 13 -13.28 72.43 -8.36
N ILE A 14 -12.19 72.00 -7.71
CA ILE A 14 -11.63 70.62 -7.57
C ILE A 14 -10.56 70.80 -6.47
N GLY A 15 -10.51 70.14 -5.33
CA GLY A 15 -11.05 68.85 -4.94
C GLY A 15 -10.02 68.21 -4.01
N LEU A 16 -9.97 68.68 -2.75
CA LEU A 16 -9.30 68.01 -1.63
C LEU A 16 -10.11 66.74 -1.30
N CYS A 17 -9.53 65.55 -1.44
CA CYS A 17 -10.02 64.33 -0.79
C CYS A 17 -8.90 63.30 -0.61
N SER A 18 -8.34 63.29 0.60
CA SER A 18 -7.57 62.18 1.18
C SER A 18 -8.47 60.95 1.33
N HIS A 19 -8.06 59.80 0.78
CA HIS A 19 -8.78 58.54 0.95
C HIS A 19 -8.30 57.81 2.20
N SER A 20 -9.07 57.95 3.28
CA SER A 20 -9.07 57.04 4.42
C SER A 20 -10.28 56.11 4.26
N ALA A 21 -10.07 54.87 3.83
CA ALA A 21 -11.15 53.89 3.74
C ALA A 21 -11.44 53.29 5.13
N TYR A 22 -12.29 53.97 5.90
CA TYR A 22 -13.00 53.38 7.02
C TYR A 22 -14.27 52.70 6.48
N ALA A 23 -14.43 51.40 6.74
CA ALA A 23 -15.69 50.71 6.53
C ALA A 23 -16.69 51.21 7.58
N ILE A 24 -17.58 52.12 7.16
CA ILE A 24 -18.69 52.60 7.98
C ILE A 24 -19.79 51.53 7.96
N SER A 25 -20.26 51.15 9.14
CA SER A 25 -21.31 50.15 9.42
C SER A 25 -22.73 50.57 8.96
N THR A 26 -22.87 51.16 7.77
CA THR A 26 -24.15 51.64 7.22
C THR A 26 -24.50 51.05 5.85
N THR A 27 -23.78 50.03 5.39
CA THR A 27 -24.07 49.35 4.10
C THR A 27 -24.94 48.09 4.23
N LEU A 28 -25.38 47.75 5.44
CA LEU A 28 -26.39 46.69 5.63
C LEU A 28 -27.78 47.34 5.63
N GLN A 29 -28.46 47.27 4.49
CA GLN A 29 -29.87 47.64 4.38
C GLN A 29 -30.74 46.44 4.77
N SER A 30 -31.72 46.67 5.64
CA SER A 30 -32.81 45.73 5.90
C SER A 30 -33.64 45.59 4.63
N MET A 31 -33.71 44.39 4.08
CA MET A 31 -34.58 44.03 2.96
C MET A 31 -35.72 43.15 3.46
N SER A 32 -36.91 43.35 2.91
CA SER A 32 -38.06 42.46 3.10
C SER A 32 -37.92 41.17 2.30
N ASP A 33 -38.64 40.10 2.69
CA ASP A 33 -38.62 38.81 1.98
C ASP A 33 -38.96 38.93 0.48
N SER A 34 -39.79 39.91 0.09
CA SER A 34 -40.09 40.22 -1.30
C SER A 34 -38.93 40.83 -2.06
N GLU A 35 -38.13 41.69 -1.41
CA GLU A 35 -36.94 42.31 -2.02
C GLU A 35 -35.77 41.32 -2.07
N LEU A 36 -35.71 40.41 -1.09
CA LEU A 36 -34.75 39.30 -1.04
C LEU A 36 -35.01 38.27 -2.14
N SER A 37 -36.28 37.98 -2.42
CA SER A 37 -36.74 37.13 -3.55
C SER A 37 -36.49 37.77 -4.92
N ALA A 38 -36.61 39.10 -5.03
CA ALA A 38 -36.42 39.84 -6.28
C ALA A 38 -34.94 40.00 -6.68
N THR A 39 -34.00 39.76 -5.76
CA THR A 39 -32.57 39.89 -6.02
C THR A 39 -31.99 38.55 -6.46
N THR A 40 -31.90 38.33 -7.78
CA THR A 40 -31.22 37.16 -8.37
C THR A 40 -29.70 37.31 -8.30
N GLY A 41 -29.13 37.10 -7.12
CA GLY A 41 -27.71 36.77 -6.96
C GLY A 41 -27.49 35.27 -7.02
N GLN A 42 -26.40 34.80 -7.63
CA GLN A 42 -25.92 33.44 -7.33
C GLN A 42 -25.58 33.41 -5.85
N ALA A 43 -26.34 32.64 -5.07
CA ALA A 43 -26.18 32.60 -3.62
C ALA A 43 -24.85 31.91 -3.31
N LEU A 44 -23.85 32.68 -2.89
CA LEU A 44 -22.54 32.17 -2.49
C LEU A 44 -22.65 31.05 -1.43
N MET A 45 -23.68 31.10 -0.59
CA MET A 45 -23.96 30.09 0.43
C MET A 45 -25.27 29.37 0.13
N SER A 46 -25.27 28.04 0.14
CA SER A 46 -26.45 27.19 -0.02
C SER A 46 -26.74 26.40 1.25
N LEU A 47 -28.03 26.31 1.60
CA LEU A 47 -28.51 25.53 2.74
C LEU A 47 -29.32 24.34 2.23
N SER A 48 -28.99 23.14 2.67
CA SER A 48 -29.78 21.94 2.40
C SER A 48 -29.98 21.10 3.66
N TYR A 49 -31.09 20.36 3.69
CA TYR A 49 -31.48 19.52 4.81
C TYR A 49 -31.88 18.14 4.31
N ILE A 50 -31.31 17.09 4.90
CA ILE A 50 -31.71 15.70 4.69
C ILE A 50 -32.43 15.24 5.96
N ALA A 51 -33.72 14.95 5.84
CA ALA A 51 -34.55 14.52 6.97
C ALA A 51 -34.19 13.10 7.43
N PRO A 52 -34.46 12.73 8.70
CA PRO A 52 -34.24 11.37 9.20
C PRO A 52 -34.89 10.27 8.36
N THR A 53 -36.05 10.55 7.77
CA THR A 53 -36.83 9.62 6.95
C THR A 53 -36.56 9.73 5.45
N ASP A 54 -35.65 10.61 5.03
CA ASP A 54 -35.31 10.81 3.63
C ASP A 54 -34.60 9.58 3.04
N ASN A 55 -34.85 9.26 1.78
CA ASN A 55 -34.21 8.12 1.11
C ASN A 55 -32.71 8.34 0.87
N ALA A 56 -32.25 9.58 0.78
CA ALA A 56 -30.82 9.92 0.70
C ALA A 56 -30.10 9.82 2.05
N ASN A 57 -30.83 9.59 3.15
CA ASN A 57 -30.26 9.49 4.48
C ASN A 57 -29.77 8.06 4.76
N LEU A 58 -28.44 7.88 4.80
CA LEU A 58 -27.82 6.59 5.13
C LEU A 58 -28.13 6.12 6.57
N MET A 59 -28.57 7.01 7.46
CA MET A 59 -28.94 6.70 8.84
C MET A 59 -30.41 6.27 9.02
N LYS A 60 -31.27 6.39 7.99
CA LYS A 60 -32.74 6.22 8.08
C LYS A 60 -33.18 4.90 8.74
N ASN A 61 -32.51 3.80 8.40
CA ASN A 61 -32.88 2.45 8.84
C ASN A 61 -31.86 1.83 9.82
N ILE A 62 -30.96 2.63 10.38
CA ILE A 62 -29.92 2.14 11.28
C ILE A 62 -30.45 1.97 12.71
N SER A 63 -30.53 0.71 13.14
CA SER A 63 -30.97 0.31 14.48
C SER A 63 -30.32 1.16 15.57
N GLY A 64 -31.14 1.81 16.40
CA GLY A 64 -30.68 2.67 17.50
C GLY A 64 -30.22 4.07 17.08
N SER A 65 -30.34 4.46 15.82
CA SER A 65 -29.95 5.79 15.29
C SER A 65 -30.93 6.36 14.25
N ASN A 66 -32.17 5.87 14.21
CA ASN A 66 -33.21 6.18 13.20
C ASN A 66 -33.75 7.64 13.20
N ASN A 67 -33.14 8.58 13.94
CA ASN A 67 -33.67 9.94 14.07
C ASN A 67 -32.58 11.02 13.92
N ILE A 68 -31.67 10.84 12.96
CA ILE A 68 -30.59 11.78 12.67
C ILE A 68 -30.89 12.48 11.35
N GLY A 69 -30.97 13.82 11.37
CA GLY A 69 -31.05 14.65 10.18
C GLY A 69 -29.73 15.39 9.93
N PHE A 70 -29.48 15.77 8.68
CA PHE A 70 -28.24 16.44 8.29
C PHE A 70 -28.53 17.83 7.71
N TYR A 71 -27.89 18.85 8.28
CA TYR A 71 -27.97 20.23 7.79
C TYR A 71 -26.65 20.60 7.16
N LYS A 72 -26.64 20.89 5.85
CA LYS A 72 -25.46 21.26 5.08
C LYS A 72 -25.52 22.73 4.71
N LEU A 73 -24.44 23.44 5.04
CA LEU A 73 -24.14 24.79 4.59
C LEU A 73 -23.00 24.68 3.57
N GLY A 74 -23.33 24.71 2.28
CA GLY A 74 -22.38 24.75 1.19
C GLY A 74 -21.97 26.17 0.82
N MET A 75 -20.77 26.31 0.28
CA MET A 75 -20.29 27.54 -0.33
C MET A 75 -20.01 27.27 -1.82
N GLU A 76 -20.63 28.01 -2.72
CA GLU A 76 -20.39 27.92 -4.17
C GLU A 76 -19.12 28.69 -4.54
N ALA A 77 -17.97 28.08 -4.22
CA ALA A 77 -16.66 28.68 -4.46
C ALA A 77 -15.59 27.64 -4.81
N LYS A 78 -14.57 28.09 -5.52
CA LYS A 78 -13.29 27.40 -5.68
C LYS A 78 -12.30 28.01 -4.71
N VAL A 79 -11.86 27.24 -3.71
CA VAL A 79 -10.84 27.65 -2.75
C VAL A 79 -9.51 27.05 -3.17
N GLU A 80 -8.50 27.89 -3.30
CA GLU A 80 -7.12 27.49 -3.60
C GLU A 80 -6.30 27.61 -2.30
N LEU A 81 -5.63 26.53 -1.91
CA LEU A 81 -4.90 26.43 -0.66
C LEU A 81 -3.57 25.70 -0.87
N ASN A 82 -2.46 26.40 -0.60
CA ASN A 82 -1.18 25.80 -0.29
C ASN A 82 -0.91 25.97 1.21
N ALA A 83 -0.60 24.87 1.90
CA ALA A 83 -0.39 24.89 3.34
C ALA A 83 0.72 23.93 3.75
N ASN A 84 1.46 24.32 4.78
CA ASN A 84 2.35 23.44 5.52
C ASN A 84 2.01 23.52 7.01
N ILE A 85 1.79 22.36 7.62
CA ILE A 85 1.34 22.18 8.99
C ILE A 85 2.35 21.29 9.70
N LYS A 86 3.15 21.88 10.59
CA LYS A 86 4.19 21.14 11.32
C LYS A 86 3.64 19.97 12.14
N ASN A 87 2.49 20.17 12.78
CA ASN A 87 1.78 19.15 13.56
C ASN A 87 0.27 19.30 13.36
N LEU A 88 -0.36 18.34 12.72
CA LEU A 88 -1.83 18.20 12.72
C LEU A 88 -2.20 17.15 13.77
N GLN A 89 -2.71 17.61 14.91
CA GLN A 89 -3.09 16.76 16.03
C GLN A 89 -4.54 17.00 16.40
N LEU A 90 -5.38 15.98 16.24
CA LEU A 90 -6.81 16.03 16.49
C LEU A 90 -7.21 14.88 17.42
N GLY A 91 -8.06 15.19 18.39
CA GLY A 91 -8.56 14.20 19.35
C GLY A 91 -7.47 13.65 20.26
N CYS A 92 -6.47 14.45 20.64
CA CYS A 92 -5.42 14.02 21.54
C CYS A 92 -5.86 14.10 23.01
N GLY A 93 -5.60 13.07 23.80
CA GLY A 93 -5.90 13.06 25.24
C GLY A 93 -7.37 12.83 25.56
N GLY A 94 -7.79 13.21 26.77
CA GLY A 94 -9.17 13.07 27.24
C GLY A 94 -9.67 11.63 27.16
N VAL A 95 -10.76 11.41 26.41
CA VAL A 95 -11.36 10.08 26.18
C VAL A 95 -10.42 9.09 25.48
N ASN A 96 -9.38 9.60 24.80
CA ASN A 96 -8.41 8.80 24.06
C ASN A 96 -7.18 8.42 24.91
N GLY A 97 -7.11 8.90 26.16
CA GLY A 97 -6.01 8.59 27.08
C GLY A 97 -4.72 9.34 26.77
N ALA A 98 -3.72 9.20 27.66
CA ALA A 98 -2.43 9.87 27.49
C ALA A 98 -1.72 9.36 26.22
N GLY A 99 -1.32 10.28 25.34
CA GLY A 99 -0.63 9.96 24.08
C GLY A 99 -1.52 9.38 22.98
N GLY A 100 -2.82 9.18 23.22
CA GLY A 100 -3.76 8.75 22.19
C GLY A 100 -4.31 9.95 21.42
N CYS A 101 -4.08 9.98 20.11
CA CYS A 101 -4.65 10.96 19.17
C CYS A 101 -5.41 10.23 18.07
N ASP A 102 -6.60 10.71 17.72
CA ASP A 102 -7.37 10.17 16.60
C ASP A 102 -6.62 10.41 15.28
N ILE A 103 -6.12 11.61 15.06
CA ILE A 103 -5.29 11.96 13.90
C ILE A 103 -4.04 12.65 14.43
N ASP A 104 -2.87 12.10 14.10
CA ASP A 104 -1.58 12.74 14.36
C ASP A 104 -0.71 12.60 13.12
N ILE A 105 -0.47 13.73 12.44
CA ILE A 105 0.37 13.82 11.25
C ILE A 105 1.45 14.89 11.48
N LYS A 106 2.70 14.48 11.30
CA LYS A 106 3.88 15.36 11.41
C LYS A 106 4.30 15.84 10.04
N ASN A 107 4.68 17.12 9.95
CA ASN A 107 5.17 17.77 8.74
C ASN A 107 4.23 17.51 7.55
N LEU A 108 2.97 17.89 7.72
CA LEU A 108 1.94 17.76 6.70
C LEU A 108 2.04 18.93 5.73
N SER A 109 1.97 18.67 4.43
CA SER A 109 1.86 19.71 3.40
C SER A 109 0.70 19.40 2.46
N LEU A 110 0.02 20.44 2.01
CA LEU A 110 -1.02 20.40 1.00
C LEU A 110 -0.62 21.35 -0.12
N SER A 111 -0.55 20.84 -1.34
CA SER A 111 -0.19 21.60 -2.54
C SER A 111 -1.03 21.16 -3.74
N GLY A 112 -0.81 21.78 -4.89
CA GLY A 112 -1.31 21.24 -6.15
C GLY A 112 -0.75 19.84 -6.45
N LEU A 113 -1.39 19.15 -7.40
CA LEU A 113 -0.91 17.86 -7.93
C LEU A 113 0.42 18.03 -8.69
N PRO A 114 1.23 16.96 -8.81
CA PRO A 114 2.47 17.00 -9.58
C PRO A 114 2.25 17.18 -11.08
N ASP A 115 3.22 17.79 -11.76
CA ASP A 115 3.21 17.98 -13.21
C ASP A 115 3.34 16.64 -13.96
N SER A 116 4.08 15.69 -13.38
CA SER A 116 4.29 14.35 -13.91
C SER A 116 4.76 13.39 -12.81
N TYR A 117 4.98 12.14 -13.17
CA TYR A 117 5.62 11.14 -12.31
C TYR A 117 6.86 10.59 -13.03
N ASP A 118 7.93 10.33 -12.29
CA ASP A 118 9.14 9.73 -12.85
C ASP A 118 8.96 8.21 -13.10
N ALA A 119 10.00 7.55 -13.62
CA ALA A 119 9.99 6.11 -13.90
C ALA A 119 9.74 5.24 -12.66
N ASN A 120 9.96 5.78 -11.46
CA ASN A 120 9.73 5.12 -10.18
C ASN A 120 8.37 5.47 -9.56
N GLY A 121 7.56 6.28 -10.24
CA GLY A 121 6.26 6.75 -9.74
C GLY A 121 6.38 7.84 -8.68
N SER A 122 7.56 8.44 -8.47
CA SER A 122 7.70 9.60 -7.59
C SER A 122 7.10 10.84 -8.27
N PRO A 123 6.41 11.71 -7.53
CA PRO A 123 5.88 12.95 -8.10
C PRO A 123 7.02 13.83 -8.62
N VAL A 124 6.79 14.60 -9.68
CA VAL A 124 7.75 15.57 -10.23
C VAL A 124 7.05 16.93 -10.34
N PHE A 125 7.73 17.97 -9.85
CA PHE A 125 7.22 19.34 -9.82
C PHE A 125 8.23 20.31 -10.44
N ASN A 126 7.75 21.28 -11.22
CA ASN A 126 8.53 22.43 -11.66
C ASN A 126 8.71 23.46 -10.52
N SER A 127 7.63 23.75 -9.78
CA SER A 127 7.66 24.59 -8.57
C SER A 127 6.52 24.24 -7.63
N ARG A 128 6.71 23.24 -6.76
CA ARG A 128 5.66 22.76 -5.84
C ARG A 128 5.12 23.86 -4.92
N ALA A 129 6.00 24.69 -4.37
CA ALA A 129 5.63 25.79 -3.48
C ALA A 129 4.79 26.90 -4.16
N SER A 130 4.66 26.87 -5.49
CA SER A 130 3.83 27.78 -6.27
C SER A 130 2.53 27.15 -6.75
N THR A 131 2.19 25.93 -6.32
CA THR A 131 0.95 25.25 -6.69
C THR A 131 0.00 25.13 -5.51
N ASP A 132 -1.28 25.38 -5.78
CA ASP A 132 -2.34 25.32 -4.77
C ASP A 132 -3.21 24.07 -4.95
N ALA A 133 -3.61 23.46 -3.84
CA ALA A 133 -4.69 22.48 -3.88
C ALA A 133 -6.01 23.21 -4.15
N THR A 134 -6.83 22.64 -5.01
CA THR A 134 -8.17 23.15 -5.32
C THR A 134 -9.22 22.42 -4.49
N ILE A 135 -10.03 23.16 -3.76
CA ILE A 135 -11.19 22.68 -3.01
C ILE A 135 -12.43 23.31 -3.62
N THR A 136 -13.25 22.50 -4.28
CA THR A 136 -14.44 22.96 -5.01
C THR A 136 -15.69 22.71 -4.20
N ASN A 137 -16.50 23.76 -4.04
CA ASN A 137 -17.74 23.78 -3.28
C ASN A 137 -17.58 23.20 -1.86
N PRO A 138 -16.75 23.83 -1.01
CA PRO A 138 -16.59 23.41 0.37
C PRO A 138 -17.91 23.56 1.14
N PHE A 139 -18.09 22.77 2.18
CA PHE A 139 -19.29 22.79 3.01
C PHE A 139 -19.00 22.42 4.46
N ILE A 140 -19.89 22.90 5.33
CA ILE A 140 -20.00 22.48 6.72
C ILE A 140 -21.32 21.73 6.86
N GLN A 141 -21.30 20.54 7.45
CA GLN A 141 -22.50 19.74 7.69
C GLN A 141 -22.62 19.35 9.16
N PHE A 142 -23.82 19.49 9.72
CA PHE A 142 -24.14 19.10 11.09
C PHE A 142 -25.05 17.87 11.09
N ALA A 143 -24.72 16.89 11.91
CA ALA A 143 -25.60 15.77 12.23
C ALA A 143 -26.40 16.12 13.48
N ILE A 144 -27.72 16.16 13.38
CA ILE A 144 -28.63 16.53 14.46
C ILE A 144 -29.55 15.36 14.78
N GLN A 145 -29.46 14.88 16.02
CA GLN A 145 -30.40 13.90 16.56
C GLN A 145 -31.70 14.60 16.99
N ASN A 146 -32.83 13.95 16.72
CA ASN A 146 -34.17 14.46 16.98
C ASN A 146 -34.42 15.88 16.41
N PRO A 147 -34.18 16.12 15.11
CA PRO A 147 -34.27 17.47 14.53
C PRO A 147 -35.67 18.09 14.69
N ASN A 148 -36.71 17.26 14.76
CA ASN A 148 -38.10 17.69 14.88
C ASN A 148 -38.58 17.96 16.33
N SER A 149 -37.74 17.70 17.35
CA SER A 149 -38.13 17.85 18.77
C SER A 149 -37.21 18.83 19.49
N ALA A 150 -37.71 20.04 19.79
CA ALA A 150 -36.91 21.09 20.40
C ALA A 150 -36.30 20.72 21.77
N SER A 151 -37.00 19.90 22.57
CA SER A 151 -36.55 19.49 23.91
C SER A 151 -35.48 18.39 23.90
N THR A 152 -35.34 17.65 22.80
CA THR A 152 -34.40 16.53 22.67
C THR A 152 -33.45 16.66 21.49
N ARG A 153 -33.43 17.84 20.84
CA ARG A 153 -32.55 18.16 19.72
C ARG A 153 -31.11 18.25 20.20
N GLN A 154 -30.23 17.48 19.59
CA GLN A 154 -28.81 17.45 19.95
C GLN A 154 -27.94 17.40 18.70
N VAL A 155 -26.87 18.20 18.67
CA VAL A 155 -25.81 18.04 17.67
C VAL A 155 -24.95 16.85 18.07
N VAL A 156 -24.89 15.84 17.21
CA VAL A 156 -24.12 14.59 17.43
C VAL A 156 -22.89 14.49 16.53
N GLY A 157 -22.72 15.42 15.58
CA GLY A 157 -21.51 15.52 14.80
C GLY A 157 -21.42 16.78 13.94
N LEU A 158 -20.19 17.06 13.51
CA LEU A 158 -19.78 18.12 12.58
C LEU A 158 -18.90 17.51 11.50
N GLN A 159 -19.12 17.88 10.25
CA GLN A 159 -18.31 17.47 9.10
C GLN A 159 -17.91 18.70 8.29
N LEU A 160 -16.65 18.73 7.89
CA LEU A 160 -16.07 19.67 6.94
C LEU A 160 -15.71 18.86 5.69
N GLY A 161 -16.28 19.23 4.55
CA GLY A 161 -16.05 18.51 3.30
C GLY A 161 -16.08 19.43 2.10
N ALA A 162 -15.89 18.85 0.93
CA ALA A 162 -16.03 19.55 -0.34
C ALA A 162 -16.67 18.65 -1.38
N ALA A 163 -17.28 19.25 -2.41
CA ALA A 163 -17.77 18.46 -3.53
C ALA A 163 -16.61 17.77 -4.25
N ALA A 164 -15.49 18.46 -4.44
CA ALA A 164 -14.27 17.88 -4.97
C ALA A 164 -13.01 18.48 -4.33
N ILE A 165 -11.96 17.68 -4.22
CA ILE A 165 -10.62 18.08 -3.79
C ILE A 165 -9.62 17.61 -4.86
N SER A 166 -8.72 18.49 -5.26
CA SER A 166 -7.61 18.19 -6.16
C SER A 166 -6.33 18.76 -5.58
N GLY A 167 -5.43 17.89 -5.13
CA GLY A 167 -4.17 18.30 -4.53
C GLY A 167 -3.34 17.11 -4.07
N LEU A 168 -2.07 17.36 -3.75
CA LEU A 168 -1.21 16.36 -3.14
C LEU A 168 -1.09 16.64 -1.64
N LEU A 169 -1.55 15.69 -0.84
CA LEU A 169 -1.26 15.65 0.59
C LEU A 169 0.07 14.92 0.79
N THR A 170 1.05 15.58 1.41
CA THR A 170 2.29 14.92 1.81
C THR A 170 2.48 14.92 3.32
N ALA A 171 2.89 13.78 3.87
CA ALA A 171 3.19 13.65 5.29
C ALA A 171 4.66 13.33 5.48
N GLY A 172 5.31 14.00 6.41
CA GLY A 172 6.71 13.77 6.73
C GLY A 172 7.70 14.47 5.82
N THR A 173 8.98 14.33 6.11
CA THR A 173 10.08 15.05 5.43
C THR A 173 11.09 14.12 4.74
N SER A 174 11.08 12.83 5.09
CA SER A 174 12.03 11.86 4.55
C SER A 174 11.40 10.49 4.36
N ASN A 175 11.75 9.82 3.27
CA ASN A 175 11.40 8.43 3.02
C ASN A 175 12.53 7.55 3.52
N SER A 176 12.51 7.19 4.81
CA SER A 176 13.56 6.40 5.45
C SER A 176 13.33 4.90 5.29
N ALA A 177 14.37 4.08 5.47
CA ALA A 177 14.26 2.61 5.38
C ALA A 177 13.51 1.98 6.56
N THR A 178 13.31 2.73 7.65
CA THR A 178 12.60 2.30 8.86
C THR A 178 11.48 3.28 9.19
N PRO A 179 10.37 2.83 9.80
CA PRO A 179 9.31 3.72 10.25
C PRO A 179 9.83 4.77 11.22
N SER A 180 9.35 6.01 11.07
CA SER A 180 9.61 7.07 12.04
C SER A 180 8.51 7.08 13.12
N THR A 181 8.90 7.44 14.34
CA THR A 181 8.01 7.71 15.47
C THR A 181 7.78 9.21 15.71
N THR A 182 8.41 10.06 14.90
CA THR A 182 8.38 11.52 15.05
C THR A 182 8.12 12.25 13.73
N ASP A 183 7.88 11.52 12.64
CA ASP A 183 7.71 12.07 11.29
C ASP A 183 6.70 11.26 10.46
N GLY A 184 5.90 11.92 9.61
CA GLY A 184 4.82 11.28 8.84
C GLY A 184 3.54 11.05 9.65
N ILE A 185 2.67 10.15 9.16
CA ILE A 185 1.40 9.79 9.81
C ILE A 185 1.67 8.87 11.01
N GLN A 186 1.45 9.37 12.22
CA GLN A 186 1.65 8.60 13.46
C GLN A 186 0.39 7.84 13.87
N SER A 187 -0.78 8.42 13.61
CA SER A 187 -2.07 7.83 13.94
C SER A 187 -3.12 8.38 12.97
N LEU A 188 -3.98 7.50 12.45
CA LEU A 188 -5.10 7.87 11.59
C LEU A 188 -6.37 7.11 11.98
N SER A 189 -7.36 7.84 12.49
CA SER A 189 -8.75 7.44 12.57
C SER A 189 -9.45 7.87 11.28
N GLY A 190 -9.87 6.92 10.46
CA GLY A 190 -10.38 7.27 9.15
C GLY A 190 -10.73 6.10 8.24
N PHE A 191 -11.16 6.48 7.04
CA PHE A 191 -11.45 5.60 5.93
C PHE A 191 -10.72 6.08 4.67
N MET A 192 -10.01 5.19 4.00
CA MET A 192 -9.36 5.47 2.73
C MET A 192 -9.37 4.21 1.89
N GLN A 193 -9.78 4.30 0.62
CA GLN A 193 -9.59 3.21 -0.31
C GLN A 193 -8.27 3.38 -1.04
N ILE A 194 -7.48 2.32 -1.15
CA ILE A 194 -6.30 2.27 -2.01
C ILE A 194 -6.68 1.55 -3.29
N ALA A 195 -6.39 2.18 -4.43
CA ALA A 195 -6.62 1.58 -5.74
C ALA A 195 -5.68 0.39 -5.99
N SER A 196 -6.11 -0.55 -6.83
CA SER A 196 -5.23 -1.63 -7.30
C SER A 196 -4.01 -1.04 -8.01
N THR A 197 -2.84 -1.60 -7.73
CA THR A 197 -1.57 -1.15 -8.33
C THR A 197 -0.61 -2.31 -8.54
N THR A 198 0.48 -2.05 -9.26
CA THR A 198 1.55 -3.03 -9.53
C THR A 198 2.86 -2.56 -8.94
N GLY A 199 3.78 -3.49 -8.73
CA GLY A 199 5.09 -3.19 -8.18
C GLY A 199 6.14 -4.21 -8.56
N THR A 200 7.38 -3.89 -8.21
CA THR A 200 8.52 -4.82 -8.34
C THR A 200 9.31 -4.83 -7.05
N ALA A 201 9.68 -6.03 -6.60
CA ALA A 201 10.59 -6.22 -5.49
C ALA A 201 11.83 -6.99 -5.98
N VAL A 202 12.99 -6.66 -5.41
CA VAL A 202 14.20 -7.45 -5.62
C VAL A 202 14.38 -8.33 -4.39
N THR A 203 14.60 -9.63 -4.57
CA THR A 203 14.89 -10.54 -3.46
C THR A 203 16.37 -10.46 -3.08
N GLN A 204 16.69 -10.65 -1.81
CA GLN A 204 18.06 -10.88 -1.38
C GLN A 204 18.52 -12.26 -1.87
N ALA A 205 19.77 -12.36 -2.32
CA ALA A 205 20.37 -13.67 -2.60
C ALA A 205 20.44 -14.50 -1.32
N ALA A 206 20.22 -15.80 -1.42
CA ALA A 206 20.14 -16.70 -0.28
C ALA A 206 20.87 -18.02 -0.56
N THR A 207 21.16 -18.77 0.50
CA THR A 207 21.63 -20.15 0.41
C THR A 207 20.56 -21.08 0.95
N PHE A 208 20.10 -21.99 0.11
CA PHE A 208 19.06 -22.97 0.41
C PHE A 208 19.67 -24.31 0.83
N GLY A 209 19.08 -24.98 1.82
CA GLY A 209 19.46 -26.34 2.21
C GLY A 209 20.75 -26.44 3.04
N LYS A 210 21.20 -25.34 3.66
CA LYS A 210 22.36 -25.31 4.57
C LYS A 210 22.00 -24.67 5.91
N GLY A 211 22.49 -25.24 7.00
CA GLY A 211 22.41 -24.70 8.37
C GLY A 211 21.07 -24.87 9.08
N ALA A 212 19.96 -25.04 8.35
CA ALA A 212 18.63 -25.21 8.94
C ALA A 212 18.00 -26.56 8.55
N SER A 213 17.65 -27.38 9.54
CA SER A 213 17.07 -28.72 9.33
C SER A 213 15.69 -28.69 8.65
N ASN A 214 14.98 -27.57 8.74
CA ASN A 214 13.70 -27.35 8.06
C ASN A 214 13.83 -27.02 6.56
N GLN A 215 15.05 -26.94 6.02
CA GLN A 215 15.32 -26.82 4.59
C GLN A 215 15.84 -28.13 3.99
N THR A 216 15.48 -29.26 4.59
CA THR A 216 15.85 -30.58 4.11
C THR A 216 15.11 -30.92 2.83
N LEU A 217 15.85 -31.32 1.79
CA LEU A 217 15.32 -31.86 0.56
C LEU A 217 15.30 -33.38 0.63
N SER A 218 14.15 -34.00 0.35
CA SER A 218 14.00 -35.45 0.28
C SER A 218 13.30 -35.87 -0.99
N GLY A 219 13.63 -37.04 -1.52
CA GLY A 219 13.06 -37.49 -2.77
C GLY A 219 13.33 -38.95 -3.07
N TYR A 220 12.86 -39.39 -4.23
CA TYR A 220 13.14 -40.72 -4.75
C TYR A 220 13.93 -40.64 -6.05
N ALA A 221 14.88 -41.54 -6.21
CA ALA A 221 15.71 -41.66 -7.41
C ALA A 221 15.69 -43.10 -7.92
N ASN A 222 15.60 -43.27 -9.24
CA ASN A 222 15.76 -44.56 -9.90
C ASN A 222 17.23 -44.79 -10.23
N ILE A 223 17.83 -45.83 -9.65
CA ILE A 223 19.25 -46.12 -9.85
C ILE A 223 19.40 -47.09 -11.03
N SER A 224 19.58 -46.54 -12.23
CA SER A 224 19.82 -47.30 -13.46
C SER A 224 18.83 -48.44 -13.74
N GLY A 225 17.56 -48.29 -13.32
CA GLY A 225 16.53 -49.33 -13.44
C GLY A 225 16.67 -50.52 -12.48
N LEU A 226 17.69 -50.55 -11.62
CA LEU A 226 17.96 -51.64 -10.68
C LEU A 226 17.10 -51.59 -9.41
N GLY A 227 16.58 -50.40 -9.10
CA GLY A 227 15.73 -50.15 -7.95
C GLY A 227 15.62 -48.66 -7.65
N ASN A 228 14.65 -48.31 -6.83
CA ASN A 228 14.47 -46.93 -6.37
C ASN A 228 15.08 -46.75 -4.98
N ALA A 229 15.83 -45.66 -4.80
CA ALA A 229 16.39 -45.25 -3.52
C ALA A 229 15.70 -43.97 -3.05
N SER A 230 15.53 -43.83 -1.73
CA SER A 230 15.17 -42.57 -1.11
C SER A 230 16.42 -41.80 -0.74
N PHE A 231 16.39 -40.47 -0.87
CA PHE A 231 17.45 -39.60 -0.39
C PHE A 231 16.88 -38.53 0.53
N VAL A 232 17.70 -38.09 1.48
CA VAL A 232 17.41 -36.98 2.39
C VAL A 232 18.68 -36.16 2.53
N SER A 233 18.64 -34.87 2.22
CA SER A 233 19.79 -34.00 2.44
C SER A 233 20.04 -33.78 3.93
N ASP A 234 21.28 -33.60 4.33
CA ASP A 234 21.68 -33.17 5.67
C ASP A 234 22.19 -31.72 5.62
N PRO A 235 21.34 -30.72 5.95
CA PRO A 235 21.72 -29.31 5.97
C PRO A 235 22.80 -28.97 7.00
N SER A 236 23.00 -29.82 8.02
CA SER A 236 23.95 -29.60 9.11
C SER A 236 25.34 -30.14 8.81
N ASN A 237 25.46 -30.96 7.77
CA ASN A 237 26.73 -31.58 7.40
C ASN A 237 27.76 -30.55 6.90
N SER A 238 29.01 -30.70 7.33
CA SER A 238 30.13 -29.89 6.83
C SER A 238 30.35 -29.99 5.32
N LYS A 239 29.94 -31.12 4.70
CA LYS A 239 30.01 -31.32 3.25
C LYS A 239 28.85 -30.65 2.49
N THR A 240 27.83 -30.17 3.18
CA THR A 240 26.74 -29.39 2.57
C THR A 240 27.14 -27.92 2.48
N THR A 241 27.28 -27.43 1.25
CA THR A 241 27.51 -26.01 0.97
C THR A 241 26.21 -25.28 0.67
N GLY A 242 25.15 -26.02 0.35
CA GLY A 242 23.84 -25.50 0.01
C GLY A 242 23.67 -25.27 -1.49
N ILE A 243 22.52 -24.72 -1.85
CA ILE A 243 22.15 -24.30 -3.20
C ILE A 243 22.02 -22.78 -3.20
N THR A 244 22.74 -22.13 -4.10
CA THR A 244 22.70 -20.69 -4.30
C THR A 244 21.39 -20.29 -4.97
N ILE A 245 20.61 -19.47 -4.27
CA ILE A 245 19.42 -18.80 -4.79
C ILE A 245 19.81 -17.36 -5.12
N PRO A 246 19.84 -16.96 -6.39
CA PRO A 246 20.28 -15.62 -6.76
C PRO A 246 19.26 -14.56 -6.37
N SER A 247 19.71 -13.30 -6.38
CA SER A 247 18.80 -12.15 -6.29
C SER A 247 17.93 -12.06 -7.54
N MET A 248 16.63 -11.85 -7.34
CA MET A 248 15.63 -11.87 -8.40
C MET A 248 14.73 -10.65 -8.36
N THR A 249 14.38 -10.10 -9.52
CA THR A 249 13.33 -9.09 -9.66
C THR A 249 11.98 -9.77 -9.87
N VAL A 250 11.06 -9.60 -8.93
CA VAL A 250 9.75 -10.23 -8.92
C VAL A 250 8.66 -9.16 -9.03
N PRO A 251 7.82 -9.19 -10.08
CA PRO A 251 6.65 -8.33 -10.17
C PRO A 251 5.52 -8.85 -9.26
N PHE A 252 4.72 -7.93 -8.72
CA PHE A 252 3.53 -8.24 -7.94
C PHE A 252 2.38 -7.29 -8.25
N THR A 253 1.16 -7.73 -7.95
CA THR A 253 -0.06 -6.91 -8.06
C THR A 253 -0.70 -6.77 -6.69
N LEU A 254 -0.87 -5.53 -6.25
CA LEU A 254 -1.58 -5.16 -5.03
C LEU A 254 -3.06 -4.98 -5.36
N PRO A 255 -3.98 -5.79 -4.80
CA PRO A 255 -5.41 -5.56 -5.00
C PRO A 255 -5.85 -4.27 -4.32
N SER A 256 -7.02 -3.74 -4.67
CA SER A 256 -7.61 -2.61 -3.93
C SER A 256 -8.00 -3.04 -2.52
N PHE A 257 -7.74 -2.19 -1.52
CA PHE A 257 -8.11 -2.47 -0.13
C PHE A 257 -8.46 -1.18 0.63
N PRO A 258 -9.37 -1.24 1.60
CA PRO A 258 -9.66 -0.12 2.48
C PRO A 258 -8.68 -0.10 3.67
N ILE A 259 -8.24 1.10 4.05
CA ILE A 259 -7.69 1.42 5.36
C ILE A 259 -8.86 2.02 6.15
N ASN A 260 -9.40 1.26 7.10
CA ASN A 260 -10.55 1.65 7.89
C ASN A 260 -10.34 1.29 9.36
N GLY A 261 -10.41 2.28 10.24
CA GLY A 261 -10.38 2.03 11.67
C GLY A 261 -10.05 3.25 12.51
N VAL A 262 -9.98 3.03 13.81
CA VAL A 262 -9.65 4.06 14.82
C VAL A 262 -8.16 3.97 15.13
N ARG A 263 -7.45 5.11 15.05
CA ARG A 263 -6.04 5.25 15.44
C ARG A 263 -5.12 4.21 14.83
N GLN A 264 -5.30 3.94 13.54
CA GLN A 264 -4.45 3.03 12.81
C GLN A 264 -3.04 3.62 12.71
N THR A 265 -2.03 2.78 12.94
CA THR A 265 -0.61 3.12 12.78
C THR A 265 0.04 2.35 11.64
N GLN A 266 -0.67 1.35 11.10
CA GLN A 266 -0.20 0.45 10.07
C GLN A 266 -1.32 0.12 9.08
N ALA A 267 -0.99 0.05 7.80
CA ALA A 267 -1.81 -0.57 6.78
C ALA A 267 -1.42 -2.06 6.65
N ASN A 268 -2.40 -2.95 6.78
CA ASN A 268 -2.22 -4.40 6.59
C ASN A 268 -2.92 -4.80 5.29
N VAL A 269 -2.15 -5.30 4.33
CA VAL A 269 -2.66 -5.77 3.04
C VAL A 269 -2.34 -7.24 2.89
N GLN A 270 -3.34 -8.02 2.54
CA GLN A 270 -3.24 -9.47 2.38
C GLN A 270 -3.56 -9.87 0.94
N ASN A 271 -3.24 -11.12 0.59
CA ASN A 271 -3.58 -11.70 -0.71
C ASN A 271 -2.89 -11.01 -1.89
N ILE A 272 -1.67 -10.52 -1.67
CA ILE A 272 -0.81 -10.02 -2.75
C ILE A 272 -0.20 -11.23 -3.44
N MET A 273 -0.71 -11.55 -4.61
CA MET A 273 -0.22 -12.71 -5.37
C MET A 273 0.99 -12.31 -6.21
N ALA A 274 2.08 -13.08 -6.06
CA ALA A 274 3.26 -12.99 -6.91
C ALA A 274 3.53 -14.36 -7.55
N ASN A 275 3.96 -14.35 -8.81
CA ASN A 275 4.31 -15.56 -9.55
C ASN A 275 5.76 -15.48 -9.99
N ILE A 276 6.59 -16.40 -9.48
CA ILE A 276 7.99 -16.53 -9.88
C ILE A 276 8.09 -17.63 -10.94
N PRO A 277 8.37 -17.29 -12.21
CA PRO A 277 8.33 -18.26 -13.30
C PRO A 277 9.48 -19.26 -13.23
N ILE A 278 10.69 -18.81 -12.90
CA ILE A 278 11.90 -19.62 -12.83
C ILE A 278 12.84 -19.10 -11.76
N ILE A 279 13.31 -19.99 -10.88
CA ILE A 279 14.40 -19.77 -9.93
C ILE A 279 15.54 -20.70 -10.37
N PRO A 280 16.62 -20.18 -10.97
CA PRO A 280 17.74 -21.01 -11.40
C PRO A 280 18.52 -21.52 -10.17
N ILE A 281 18.79 -22.81 -10.13
CA ILE A 281 19.58 -23.48 -9.08
C ILE A 281 20.87 -24.11 -9.63
N ALA A 282 21.19 -23.79 -10.88
CA ALA A 282 22.40 -24.16 -11.60
C ALA A 282 22.57 -23.22 -12.82
N PRO A 283 23.73 -23.23 -13.51
CA PRO A 283 23.91 -22.47 -14.74
C PRO A 283 22.84 -22.84 -15.79
N GLN A 284 22.23 -21.84 -16.41
CA GLN A 284 21.25 -22.03 -17.48
C GLN A 284 21.98 -21.89 -18.83
N THR A 285 21.73 -22.78 -19.78
CA THR A 285 22.37 -22.79 -21.11
C THR A 285 21.40 -22.49 -22.24
N GLY A 286 20.09 -22.61 -22.01
CA GLY A 286 19.03 -22.35 -23.00
C GLY A 286 18.60 -20.89 -23.17
N CYS A 287 19.35 -19.91 -22.66
CA CYS A 287 19.04 -18.48 -22.75
C CYS A 287 20.15 -17.66 -23.43
N THR A 288 19.83 -16.42 -23.79
CA THR A 288 20.79 -15.44 -24.35
C THR A 288 20.87 -14.23 -23.42
N GLY A 289 22.08 -13.74 -23.13
CA GLY A 289 22.28 -12.61 -22.21
C GLY A 289 22.17 -13.03 -20.76
N ASN A 290 21.27 -12.41 -19.98
CA ASN A 290 21.06 -12.75 -18.58
C ASN A 290 19.89 -13.72 -18.39
N ILE A 291 19.94 -14.52 -17.33
CA ILE A 291 18.83 -15.40 -16.94
C ILE A 291 17.64 -14.53 -16.51
N THR A 292 16.46 -14.82 -17.06
CA THR A 292 15.23 -14.05 -16.84
C THR A 292 14.98 -13.78 -15.35
N GLY A 293 14.75 -12.50 -15.03
CA GLY A 293 14.48 -12.06 -13.65
C GLY A 293 15.72 -11.93 -12.77
N THR A 294 16.93 -12.18 -13.28
CA THR A 294 18.19 -12.06 -12.54
C THR A 294 19.20 -11.18 -13.30
N ASN A 295 20.27 -10.76 -12.61
CA ASN A 295 21.42 -10.10 -13.23
C ASN A 295 22.57 -11.07 -13.56
N LEU A 296 22.31 -12.38 -13.57
CA LEU A 296 23.33 -13.40 -13.82
C LEU A 296 23.41 -13.75 -15.30
N ALA A 297 24.64 -13.87 -15.81
CA ALA A 297 24.90 -14.28 -17.18
C ALA A 297 24.42 -15.71 -17.44
N CYS A 298 23.80 -15.91 -18.60
CA CYS A 298 23.45 -17.22 -19.12
C CYS A 298 24.68 -17.89 -19.75
N GLY A 299 24.76 -19.21 -19.64
CA GLY A 299 25.81 -20.05 -20.20
C GLY A 299 26.49 -20.94 -19.16
N SER A 300 27.09 -22.04 -19.63
CA SER A 300 27.80 -23.02 -18.81
C SER A 300 29.07 -22.49 -18.15
N GLY A 301 29.57 -21.33 -18.57
CA GLY A 301 30.71 -20.65 -17.96
C GLY A 301 30.40 -19.87 -16.68
N ASN A 302 29.13 -19.78 -16.27
CA ASN A 302 28.75 -19.09 -15.04
C ASN A 302 29.13 -19.94 -13.80
N THR A 303 30.04 -19.42 -12.98
CA THR A 303 30.59 -20.13 -11.81
C THR A 303 29.81 -19.88 -10.51
N THR A 304 28.67 -19.17 -10.55
CA THR A 304 27.89 -18.80 -9.35
C THR A 304 27.55 -20.01 -8.47
N TRP A 305 27.21 -21.14 -9.09
CA TRP A 305 26.85 -22.41 -8.41
C TRP A 305 28.02 -23.39 -8.29
N GLY A 306 29.26 -22.98 -8.58
CA GLY A 306 30.42 -23.90 -8.66
C GLY A 306 30.74 -24.62 -7.34
N ASN A 307 30.37 -23.99 -6.22
CA ASN A 307 30.54 -24.55 -4.88
C ASN A 307 29.30 -25.28 -4.36
N ASP A 308 28.19 -25.29 -5.08
CA ASP A 308 26.92 -25.81 -4.58
C ASP A 308 26.94 -27.33 -4.53
N GLN A 309 26.55 -27.85 -3.37
CA GLN A 309 26.40 -29.28 -3.13
C GLN A 309 25.60 -29.54 -1.87
N LEU A 310 24.85 -30.63 -1.91
CA LEU A 310 24.12 -31.19 -0.78
C LEU A 310 24.74 -32.53 -0.40
N TYR A 311 25.05 -32.72 0.87
CA TYR A 311 25.31 -34.06 1.39
C TYR A 311 23.97 -34.76 1.61
N VAL A 312 23.81 -35.97 1.09
CA VAL A 312 22.55 -36.71 1.14
C VAL A 312 22.76 -38.10 1.73
N ASP A 313 21.88 -38.47 2.64
CA ASP A 313 21.76 -39.82 3.17
C ASP A 313 20.82 -40.62 2.27
N LEU A 314 21.22 -41.84 1.94
CA LEU A 314 20.49 -42.75 1.08
C LEU A 314 19.78 -43.81 1.92
N GLY A 315 18.56 -44.16 1.52
CA GLY A 315 17.73 -45.17 2.15
C GLY A 315 16.89 -45.93 1.12
N CYS A 316 16.14 -46.93 1.59
CA CYS A 316 15.36 -47.82 0.72
C CYS A 316 13.85 -47.78 0.99
N ASN A 317 13.37 -46.61 1.40
CA ASN A 317 11.95 -46.39 1.70
C ASN A 317 11.14 -45.96 0.47
N ALA A 318 11.77 -45.93 -0.73
CA ALA A 318 11.12 -45.58 -1.98
C ALA A 318 10.23 -46.73 -2.50
N PRO A 319 9.08 -46.44 -3.13
CA PRO A 319 8.28 -47.46 -3.82
C PRO A 319 9.10 -48.17 -4.90
N GLY A 320 9.00 -49.50 -5.01
CA GLY A 320 9.78 -50.26 -6.00
C GLY A 320 11.27 -50.35 -5.64
N ALA A 321 11.59 -50.56 -4.36
CA ALA A 321 12.95 -50.53 -3.81
C ALA A 321 13.94 -51.55 -4.40
N GLY A 322 13.53 -52.52 -5.23
CA GLY A 322 14.42 -53.39 -6.01
C GLY A 322 15.70 -53.83 -5.28
N LEU A 323 16.87 -53.59 -5.90
CA LEU A 323 18.19 -53.86 -5.32
C LEU A 323 18.74 -52.74 -4.41
N CYS A 324 17.90 -51.80 -3.96
CA CYS A 324 18.32 -50.63 -3.19
C CYS A 324 19.13 -50.99 -1.94
N GLY A 325 18.73 -52.06 -1.21
CA GLY A 325 19.43 -52.46 0.02
C GLY A 325 20.91 -52.80 -0.21
N LEU A 326 21.24 -53.36 -1.37
CA LEU A 326 22.63 -53.61 -1.75
C LEU A 326 23.36 -52.32 -2.10
N ILE A 327 22.69 -51.38 -2.78
CA ILE A 327 23.28 -50.11 -3.20
C ILE A 327 23.57 -49.23 -1.97
N THR A 328 22.61 -49.09 -1.06
CA THR A 328 22.74 -48.24 0.14
C THR A 328 23.64 -48.84 1.22
N ALA A 329 23.80 -50.17 1.25
CA ALA A 329 24.80 -50.81 2.12
C ALA A 329 26.24 -50.44 1.73
N VAL A 330 26.49 -50.19 0.44
CA VAL A 330 27.84 -49.83 -0.05
C VAL A 330 28.02 -48.32 -0.15
N VAL A 331 26.95 -47.57 -0.49
CA VAL A 331 26.92 -46.10 -0.48
C VAL A 331 25.77 -45.61 0.40
N PRO A 332 25.98 -45.48 1.73
CA PRO A 332 24.93 -45.01 2.63
C PRO A 332 24.69 -43.49 2.52
N ASN A 333 25.67 -42.75 2.00
CA ASN A 333 25.61 -41.30 1.82
C ASN A 333 26.46 -40.89 0.62
N THR A 334 26.14 -39.74 0.04
CA THR A 334 26.86 -39.20 -1.12
C THR A 334 26.73 -37.68 -1.20
N VAL A 335 27.48 -37.08 -2.12
CA VAL A 335 27.37 -35.66 -2.45
C VAL A 335 26.54 -35.53 -3.72
N PHE A 336 25.53 -34.66 -3.68
CA PHE A 336 24.65 -34.35 -4.79
C PHE A 336 24.91 -32.94 -5.31
N LYS A 337 24.98 -32.77 -6.63
CA LYS A 337 25.15 -31.50 -7.32
C LYS A 337 24.11 -31.33 -8.42
N MET A 338 23.63 -30.10 -8.59
CA MET A 338 22.70 -29.76 -9.66
C MET A 338 23.47 -29.67 -10.98
N ALA A 339 23.01 -30.38 -12.00
CA ALA A 339 23.53 -30.22 -13.36
C ALA A 339 23.04 -28.89 -13.96
N ASN A 340 23.67 -28.46 -15.06
CA ASN A 340 23.19 -27.32 -15.84
C ASN A 340 21.69 -27.45 -16.18
N ASP A 341 21.03 -26.30 -16.29
CA ASP A 341 19.59 -26.19 -16.59
C ASP A 341 18.68 -26.80 -15.51
N SER A 342 19.17 -26.91 -14.26
CA SER A 342 18.32 -27.20 -13.10
C SER A 342 17.63 -25.94 -12.60
N SER A 343 16.34 -26.04 -12.27
CA SER A 343 15.51 -24.90 -11.89
C SER A 343 14.31 -25.29 -11.01
N ILE A 344 13.78 -24.31 -10.29
CA ILE A 344 12.45 -24.39 -9.66
C ILE A 344 11.53 -23.47 -10.45
N THR A 345 10.36 -23.94 -10.87
CA THR A 345 9.44 -23.17 -11.71
C THR A 345 8.06 -23.01 -11.07
N ASN A 346 7.34 -21.98 -11.53
CA ASN A 346 5.94 -21.71 -11.17
C ASN A 346 5.65 -21.60 -9.66
N LEU A 347 6.56 -20.98 -8.90
CA LEU A 347 6.33 -20.71 -7.48
C LEU A 347 5.34 -19.56 -7.33
N LYS A 348 4.11 -19.87 -6.89
CA LYS A 348 3.12 -18.86 -6.49
C LYS A 348 3.29 -18.51 -5.03
N MET A 349 3.30 -17.23 -4.73
CA MET A 349 3.39 -16.70 -3.36
C MET A 349 2.17 -15.87 -3.02
N ASN A 350 1.71 -16.00 -1.78
CA ASN A 350 0.74 -15.10 -1.14
C ASN A 350 1.50 -14.23 -0.13
N ILE A 351 1.59 -12.94 -0.43
CA ILE A 351 2.34 -11.97 0.37
C ILE A 351 1.37 -11.18 1.24
N THR A 352 1.71 -11.05 2.52
CA THR A 352 1.13 -10.08 3.45
C THR A 352 2.07 -8.89 3.57
N PHE A 353 1.56 -7.68 3.40
CA PHE A 353 2.31 -6.44 3.48
C PHE A 353 1.82 -5.59 4.65
N ASN A 354 2.66 -5.47 5.66
CA ASN A 354 2.41 -4.68 6.87
C ASN A 354 3.25 -3.41 6.83
N GLN A 355 2.61 -2.29 6.54
CA GLN A 355 3.29 -1.02 6.27
C GLN A 355 2.91 0.04 7.31
N ALA A 356 3.88 0.51 8.09
CA ALA A 356 3.64 1.65 8.96
C ALA A 356 3.16 2.86 8.14
N LEU A 357 2.11 3.54 8.63
CA LEU A 357 1.56 4.73 7.96
C LEU A 357 2.57 5.88 7.93
N SER A 358 3.53 5.90 8.85
CA SER A 358 4.61 6.90 8.88
C SER A 358 5.57 6.83 7.68
N MET A 359 5.48 5.76 6.87
CA MET A 359 6.23 5.59 5.62
C MET A 359 5.36 5.82 4.36
N ILE A 360 4.09 6.17 4.54
CA ILE A 360 3.22 6.63 3.46
C ILE A 360 3.27 8.16 3.48
N HIS A 361 3.93 8.71 2.47
CA HIS A 361 4.24 10.13 2.42
C HIS A 361 3.49 10.87 1.34
N ASN A 362 3.12 10.24 0.23
CA ASN A 362 2.47 10.89 -0.90
C ASN A 362 1.06 10.34 -1.09
N ILE A 363 0.04 11.17 -0.83
CA ILE A 363 -1.38 10.82 -0.94
C ILE A 363 -2.02 11.79 -1.92
N PRO A 364 -2.10 11.44 -3.22
CA PRO A 364 -2.81 12.27 -4.18
C PRO A 364 -4.31 12.23 -3.88
N LEU A 365 -4.88 13.42 -3.70
CA LEU A 365 -6.31 13.62 -3.52
C LEU A 365 -6.89 14.05 -4.87
N THR A 366 -7.71 13.20 -5.45
CA THR A 366 -8.42 13.48 -6.69
C THR A 366 -9.89 13.12 -6.51
N GLY A 367 -10.77 14.04 -6.92
CA GLY A 367 -12.19 13.78 -7.05
C GLY A 367 -13.02 14.11 -5.82
N THR A 368 -14.11 13.40 -5.65
CA THR A 368 -15.24 13.78 -4.78
C THR A 368 -15.24 13.02 -3.45
N GLY A 369 -15.82 13.63 -2.41
CA GLY A 369 -16.13 12.90 -1.18
C GLY A 369 -15.00 12.76 -0.15
N GLY A 370 -14.03 13.68 -0.14
CA GLY A 370 -13.10 13.84 0.97
C GLY A 370 -13.71 14.69 2.10
N TYR A 371 -13.60 14.25 3.35
CA TYR A 371 -14.07 15.02 4.51
C TYR A 371 -13.26 14.77 5.79
N LEU A 372 -13.33 15.75 6.71
CA LEU A 372 -12.90 15.66 8.10
C LEU A 372 -14.11 15.87 9.00
N SER A 373 -14.38 14.95 9.93
CA SER A 373 -15.52 15.04 10.84
C SER A 373 -15.15 14.79 12.29
N LEU A 374 -16.04 15.24 13.18
CA LEU A 374 -16.04 14.98 14.61
C LEU A 374 -17.45 14.55 15.00
N GLN A 375 -17.59 13.40 15.65
CA GLN A 375 -18.89 12.89 16.08
C GLN A 375 -18.82 12.22 17.45
N SER A 376 -19.93 12.28 18.20
CA SER A 376 -20.05 11.64 19.53
C SER A 376 -20.52 10.18 19.47
N GLN A 377 -20.98 9.73 18.31
CA GLN A 377 -21.49 8.38 18.06
C GLN A 377 -21.13 7.92 16.65
N LYS A 378 -21.33 6.63 16.35
CA LYS A 378 -21.10 6.11 14.99
C LYS A 378 -22.10 6.72 14.02
N LEU A 379 -21.63 7.19 12.86
CA LEU A 379 -22.46 7.81 11.83
C LEU A 379 -22.03 7.36 10.43
N LEU A 380 -23.01 7.27 9.54
CA LEU A 380 -22.82 7.30 8.09
C LEU A 380 -23.13 8.72 7.63
N TRP A 381 -22.09 9.49 7.31
CA TRP A 381 -22.28 10.82 6.74
C TRP A 381 -22.88 10.71 5.33
N PRO A 382 -23.75 11.64 4.91
CA PRO A 382 -24.21 11.70 3.53
C PRO A 382 -23.04 11.68 2.54
N GLY A 383 -23.08 10.73 1.60
CA GLY A 383 -22.00 10.51 0.62
C GLY A 383 -20.85 9.61 1.09
N ALA A 384 -20.91 9.08 2.32
CA ALA A 384 -19.95 8.07 2.78
C ALA A 384 -20.04 6.80 1.92
N THR A 385 -18.90 6.15 1.70
CA THR A 385 -18.81 4.92 0.93
C THR A 385 -19.49 3.77 1.68
N VAL A 386 -20.43 3.07 1.02
CA VAL A 386 -21.08 1.86 1.55
C VAL A 386 -20.71 0.69 0.66
N ALA A 387 -20.08 -0.35 1.24
CA ALA A 387 -19.75 -1.56 0.50
C ALA A 387 -21.01 -2.23 -0.03
N ALA A 388 -20.91 -2.86 -1.21
CA ALA A 388 -22.04 -3.56 -1.82
C ALA A 388 -22.62 -4.66 -0.90
N SER A 389 -21.78 -5.31 -0.09
CA SER A 389 -22.21 -6.31 0.90
C SER A 389 -23.04 -5.74 2.06
N ASP A 390 -22.94 -4.42 2.30
CA ASP A 390 -23.47 -3.78 3.50
C ASP A 390 -24.71 -2.94 3.22
N GLN A 391 -25.18 -2.86 1.97
CA GLN A 391 -26.33 -2.02 1.57
C GLN A 391 -27.62 -2.31 2.36
N ASN A 392 -27.79 -3.54 2.85
CA ASN A 392 -28.97 -3.96 3.61
C ASN A 392 -28.66 -4.18 5.11
N VAL A 393 -27.45 -3.85 5.57
CA VAL A 393 -27.05 -4.01 6.97
C VAL A 393 -27.57 -2.81 7.76
N ASN A 394 -28.41 -3.07 8.76
CA ASN A 394 -29.05 -2.04 9.59
C ASN A 394 -28.33 -1.83 10.95
N ASN A 395 -27.17 -2.44 11.15
CA ASN A 395 -26.37 -2.32 12.36
C ASN A 395 -24.95 -1.88 11.97
N LEU A 396 -24.57 -0.66 12.37
CA LEU A 396 -23.24 -0.09 12.07
C LEU A 396 -22.07 -0.95 12.56
N ASN A 397 -22.28 -1.79 13.58
CA ASN A 397 -21.24 -2.69 14.09
C ASN A 397 -21.06 -3.96 13.26
N ALA A 398 -22.03 -4.29 12.39
CA ALA A 398 -21.99 -5.46 11.53
C ALA A 398 -21.55 -5.13 10.09
N MET A 399 -21.31 -3.84 9.79
CA MET A 399 -20.79 -3.42 8.48
C MET A 399 -19.32 -3.82 8.34
N SER A 400 -18.93 -4.19 7.13
CA SER A 400 -17.57 -4.57 6.78
C SER A 400 -16.61 -3.38 6.80
N SER A 401 -15.30 -3.66 6.77
CA SER A 401 -14.26 -2.63 6.64
C SER A 401 -14.32 -1.86 5.32
N GLY A 402 -15.10 -2.32 4.33
CA GLY A 402 -15.34 -1.62 3.07
C GLY A 402 -16.33 -0.45 3.17
N THR A 403 -17.00 -0.29 4.31
CA THR A 403 -17.97 0.80 4.56
C THR A 403 -17.38 1.87 5.48
N ASP A 404 -17.51 3.12 5.08
CA ASP A 404 -17.06 4.31 5.82
C ASP A 404 -18.04 4.63 6.97
N VAL A 405 -17.95 3.87 8.05
CA VAL A 405 -18.65 4.15 9.31
C VAL A 405 -17.76 5.04 10.17
N ALA A 406 -18.04 6.34 10.20
CA ALA A 406 -17.32 7.29 11.04
C ALA A 406 -17.51 6.94 12.53
N GLN A 407 -16.41 6.67 13.23
CA GLN A 407 -16.40 6.27 14.65
C GLN A 407 -16.40 7.48 15.59
N PRO A 408 -16.84 7.38 16.85
CA PRO A 408 -16.77 8.49 17.80
C PRO A 408 -15.35 9.09 17.89
N GLY A 409 -15.24 10.41 17.89
CA GLY A 409 -13.96 11.14 17.81
C GLY A 409 -13.76 11.81 16.46
N TRP A 410 -12.51 12.19 16.17
CA TRP A 410 -12.15 12.74 14.85
C TRP A 410 -12.02 11.61 13.82
N TRP A 411 -12.49 11.88 12.61
CA TRP A 411 -12.49 10.93 11.50
C TRP A 411 -12.15 11.64 10.20
N MET A 412 -11.20 11.09 9.45
CA MET A 412 -10.82 11.59 8.13
C MET A 412 -11.16 10.54 7.07
N SER A 413 -11.95 10.92 6.07
CA SER A 413 -12.40 9.99 5.04
C SER A 413 -12.08 10.49 3.64
N PHE A 414 -11.66 9.56 2.79
CA PHE A 414 -11.46 9.74 1.36
C PHE A 414 -12.23 8.66 0.62
N ALA A 415 -13.36 9.04 0.03
CA ALA A 415 -14.26 8.12 -0.66
C ALA A 415 -13.65 7.55 -1.96
N GLU A 416 -12.97 8.40 -2.74
CA GLU A 416 -12.32 7.95 -3.99
C GLU A 416 -11.02 7.19 -3.72
N PRO A 417 -10.78 6.06 -4.44
CA PRO A 417 -9.57 5.29 -4.29
C PRO A 417 -8.30 6.12 -4.57
N VAL A 418 -7.42 6.19 -3.59
CA VAL A 418 -6.10 6.80 -3.70
C VAL A 418 -5.21 5.90 -4.55
N GLN A 419 -4.69 6.45 -5.66
CA GLN A 419 -3.73 5.77 -6.52
C GLN A 419 -2.31 6.05 -6.03
N LEU A 420 -1.65 5.01 -5.50
CA LEU A 420 -0.27 5.13 -5.04
C LEU A 420 0.75 5.05 -6.20
N GLY A 421 0.33 4.65 -7.40
CA GLY A 421 1.23 4.45 -8.53
C GLY A 421 2.09 3.19 -8.36
N LYS A 422 3.12 3.03 -9.20
CA LYS A 422 3.95 1.82 -9.21
C LYS A 422 4.77 1.68 -7.92
N LEU A 423 4.65 0.54 -7.24
CA LEU A 423 5.28 0.29 -5.95
C LEU A 423 6.60 -0.48 -6.14
N ASN A 424 7.70 0.25 -6.28
CA ASN A 424 9.04 -0.35 -6.36
C ASN A 424 9.67 -0.38 -4.96
N VAL A 425 9.98 -1.58 -4.47
CA VAL A 425 10.70 -1.75 -3.21
C VAL A 425 12.17 -1.36 -3.40
N THR A 426 12.70 -0.56 -2.49
CA THR A 426 14.06 -0.01 -2.58
C THR A 426 15.12 -1.03 -2.16
N ASN A 427 14.89 -1.68 -1.02
CA ASN A 427 15.85 -2.61 -0.43
C ASN A 427 15.53 -4.05 -0.83
N PRO A 428 16.56 -4.91 -0.99
CA PRO A 428 16.32 -6.33 -1.23
C PRO A 428 15.48 -6.96 -0.12
N VAL A 429 14.47 -7.73 -0.52
CA VAL A 429 13.54 -8.44 0.35
C VAL A 429 14.14 -9.76 0.81
N ASP A 430 14.19 -9.99 2.12
CA ASP A 430 14.55 -11.29 2.67
C ASP A 430 13.43 -12.33 2.41
N ILE A 431 13.82 -13.48 1.87
CA ILE A 431 12.94 -14.60 1.54
C ILE A 431 13.20 -15.84 2.40
N SER A 432 14.03 -15.72 3.44
CA SER A 432 14.44 -16.83 4.30
C SER A 432 13.27 -17.61 4.90
N SER A 433 12.15 -16.95 5.19
CA SER A 433 10.91 -17.58 5.71
C SER A 433 10.17 -18.44 4.68
N VAL A 434 10.45 -18.27 3.39
CA VAL A 434 9.84 -19.02 2.28
C VAL A 434 10.61 -20.31 2.00
N LEU A 435 11.92 -20.33 2.27
CA LEU A 435 12.80 -21.45 1.95
C LEU A 435 12.32 -22.79 2.55
N PRO A 436 11.90 -22.88 3.83
CA PRO A 436 11.39 -24.15 4.38
C PRO A 436 10.12 -24.65 3.68
N GLN A 437 9.22 -23.74 3.28
CA GLN A 437 8.00 -24.10 2.55
C GLN A 437 8.34 -24.65 1.16
N VAL A 438 9.30 -24.02 0.48
CA VAL A 438 9.83 -24.49 -0.80
C VAL A 438 10.51 -25.86 -0.65
N ALA A 439 11.26 -26.09 0.43
CA ALA A 439 11.90 -27.39 0.69
C ALA A 439 10.89 -28.52 0.83
N GLN A 440 9.78 -28.27 1.54
CA GLN A 440 8.71 -29.24 1.69
C GLN A 440 8.05 -29.55 0.34
N MET A 441 7.62 -28.53 -0.40
CA MET A 441 6.95 -28.72 -1.69
C MET A 441 7.87 -29.37 -2.74
N ALA A 442 9.14 -28.96 -2.78
CA ALA A 442 10.15 -29.56 -3.64
C ALA A 442 10.36 -31.03 -3.29
N SER A 443 10.40 -31.36 -2.00
CA SER A 443 10.54 -32.75 -1.56
C SER A 443 9.35 -33.62 -1.98
N ASP A 444 8.13 -33.08 -1.90
CA ASP A 444 6.93 -33.78 -2.30
C ASP A 444 6.88 -33.99 -3.83
N GLN A 445 7.35 -33.00 -4.59
CA GLN A 445 7.52 -33.13 -6.04
C GLN A 445 8.55 -34.20 -6.41
N LEU A 446 9.71 -34.23 -5.74
CA LEU A 446 10.77 -35.22 -5.99
C LEU A 446 10.39 -36.66 -5.58
N LYS A 447 9.32 -36.84 -4.80
CA LYS A 447 8.73 -38.15 -4.48
C LYS A 447 7.67 -38.59 -5.49
N THR A 448 7.33 -37.75 -6.45
CA THR A 448 6.32 -38.03 -7.47
C THR A 448 6.95 -38.71 -8.68
N SER A 449 6.30 -39.74 -9.22
CA SER A 449 6.76 -40.47 -10.40
C SER A 449 6.56 -39.63 -11.67
N PRO A 450 7.49 -39.64 -12.65
CA PRO A 450 8.70 -40.46 -12.72
C PRO A 450 9.83 -39.96 -11.81
N TYR A 451 10.51 -40.88 -11.14
CA TYR A 451 11.63 -40.55 -10.26
C TYR A 451 12.87 -40.14 -11.05
N THR A 452 13.70 -39.31 -10.43
CA THR A 452 14.95 -38.84 -11.04
C THR A 452 15.85 -40.03 -11.38
N TYR A 453 16.19 -40.18 -12.66
CA TYR A 453 17.05 -41.28 -13.11
C TYR A 453 18.52 -40.96 -12.85
N VAL A 454 19.20 -41.83 -12.11
CA VAL A 454 20.63 -41.78 -11.86
C VAL A 454 21.30 -42.89 -12.66
N SER A 455 22.24 -42.52 -13.53
CA SER A 455 22.96 -43.49 -14.37
C SER A 455 23.81 -44.44 -13.54
N PHE A 456 24.08 -45.63 -14.08
CA PHE A 456 24.96 -46.61 -13.45
C PHE A 456 26.38 -46.06 -13.21
N GLY A 457 26.91 -45.28 -14.16
CA GLY A 457 28.23 -44.66 -14.03
C GLY A 457 28.31 -43.67 -12.87
N SER A 458 27.28 -42.83 -12.70
CA SER A 458 27.19 -41.91 -11.55
C SER A 458 27.03 -42.65 -10.23
N ALA A 459 26.26 -43.74 -10.21
CA ALA A 459 26.07 -44.58 -9.03
C ALA A 459 27.37 -45.29 -8.60
N ILE A 460 28.17 -45.78 -9.55
CA ILE A 460 29.50 -46.34 -9.26
C ILE A 460 30.49 -45.25 -8.83
N GLY A 461 30.48 -44.08 -9.49
CA GLY A 461 31.35 -42.97 -9.12
C GLY A 461 31.18 -42.56 -7.65
N ALA A 462 29.94 -42.60 -7.14
CA ALA A 462 29.64 -42.32 -5.74
C ALA A 462 30.39 -43.25 -4.75
N LEU A 463 30.69 -44.50 -5.13
CA LEU A 463 31.50 -45.43 -4.31
C LEU A 463 32.93 -44.90 -4.07
N THR A 464 33.44 -44.11 -5.01
CA THR A 464 34.77 -43.50 -4.95
C THR A 464 34.75 -42.08 -4.37
N GLY A 465 33.59 -41.64 -3.87
CA GLY A 465 33.38 -40.28 -3.33
C GLY A 465 33.14 -39.20 -4.38
N ALA A 466 32.95 -39.56 -5.66
CA ALA A 466 32.60 -38.60 -6.70
C ALA A 466 31.15 -38.11 -6.52
N PRO A 467 30.86 -36.81 -6.75
CA PRO A 467 29.51 -36.29 -6.61
C PRO A 467 28.57 -36.83 -7.70
N ILE A 468 27.33 -37.09 -7.32
CA ILE A 468 26.24 -37.37 -8.27
C ILE A 468 25.76 -36.03 -8.82
N VAL A 469 25.98 -35.82 -10.12
CA VAL A 469 25.52 -34.62 -10.84
C VAL A 469 24.27 -34.99 -11.63
N GLN A 470 23.16 -34.30 -11.40
CA GLN A 470 21.88 -34.59 -12.05
C GLN A 470 21.06 -33.33 -12.31
N GLN A 471 20.39 -33.27 -13.47
CA GLN A 471 19.50 -32.16 -13.77
C GLN A 471 18.19 -32.33 -13.00
N ILE A 472 17.81 -31.31 -12.24
CA ILE A 472 16.60 -31.29 -11.42
C ILE A 472 15.74 -30.09 -11.81
N ASN A 473 14.54 -30.38 -12.29
CA ASN A 473 13.52 -29.38 -12.61
C ASN A 473 12.30 -29.64 -11.73
N ILE A 474 12.04 -28.72 -10.81
CA ILE A 474 10.96 -28.81 -9.84
C ILE A 474 9.87 -27.82 -10.22
N ASP A 475 8.75 -28.31 -10.74
CA ASP A 475 7.56 -27.49 -10.99
C ASP A 475 6.67 -27.44 -9.75
N LEU A 476 6.58 -26.28 -9.13
CA LEU A 476 5.77 -26.04 -7.93
C LEU A 476 4.36 -25.51 -8.25
N GLY A 477 3.99 -25.39 -9.53
CA GLY A 477 2.72 -24.80 -9.94
C GLY A 477 1.51 -25.54 -9.37
N ALA A 478 1.50 -26.88 -9.41
CA ALA A 478 0.42 -27.69 -8.85
C ALA A 478 0.34 -27.58 -7.31
N TYR A 479 1.50 -27.54 -6.64
CA TYR A 479 1.60 -27.48 -5.18
C TYR A 479 1.18 -26.11 -4.63
N THR A 480 1.44 -25.05 -5.37
CA THR A 480 1.21 -23.66 -4.94
C THR A 480 -0.10 -23.06 -5.45
N THR A 481 -0.88 -23.81 -6.23
CA THR A 481 -2.17 -23.30 -6.76
C THR A 481 -3.23 -23.19 -5.67
N THR A 482 -3.34 -24.19 -4.78
CA THR A 482 -4.29 -24.16 -3.66
C THR A 482 -3.64 -23.61 -2.39
N ASN A 483 -2.34 -23.89 -2.18
CA ASN A 483 -1.59 -23.45 -1.01
C ASN A 483 -0.33 -22.69 -1.45
N PRO A 484 -0.46 -21.41 -1.85
CA PRO A 484 0.71 -20.60 -2.21
C PRO A 484 1.68 -20.47 -1.04
N ALA A 485 2.98 -20.35 -1.34
CA ALA A 485 3.97 -20.07 -0.31
C ALA A 485 3.71 -18.69 0.31
N THR A 486 3.83 -18.58 1.64
CA THR A 486 3.48 -17.35 2.35
C THR A 486 4.72 -16.55 2.73
N LEU A 487 4.64 -15.23 2.58
CA LEU A 487 5.69 -14.28 2.96
C LEU A 487 5.05 -13.05 3.61
N THR A 488 5.56 -12.65 4.76
CA THR A 488 5.12 -11.41 5.42
C THR A 488 6.23 -10.37 5.30
N LEU A 489 5.94 -9.30 4.58
CA LEU A 489 6.82 -8.14 4.46
C LEU A 489 6.40 -7.08 5.46
N GLN A 490 7.40 -6.47 6.09
CA GLN A 490 7.19 -5.38 7.03
C GLN A 490 7.94 -4.14 6.55
N ASN A 491 7.27 -2.99 6.59
CA ASN A 491 7.88 -1.66 6.50
C ASN A 491 8.87 -1.52 5.34
N GLN A 492 8.42 -1.85 4.13
CA GLN A 492 9.27 -1.73 2.96
C GLN A 492 9.35 -0.27 2.52
N GLN A 493 10.56 0.19 2.21
CA GLN A 493 10.76 1.51 1.65
C GLN A 493 10.36 1.52 0.17
N LEU A 494 9.38 2.33 -0.19
CA LEU A 494 8.83 2.41 -1.53
C LEU A 494 9.36 3.65 -2.26
N ASN A 495 9.89 3.50 -3.48
CA ASN A 495 10.55 4.59 -4.20
C ASN A 495 9.60 5.78 -4.49
N ASN A 496 8.35 5.50 -4.86
CA ASN A 496 7.30 6.49 -5.12
C ASN A 496 6.91 7.32 -3.89
N GLN A 497 7.34 6.94 -2.69
CA GLN A 497 7.09 7.65 -1.43
C GLN A 497 8.17 8.67 -1.08
N LYS A 498 9.09 8.96 -2.00
CA LYS A 498 10.05 10.07 -1.83
C LYS A 498 9.30 11.40 -1.63
N VAL A 499 9.64 12.10 -0.54
CA VAL A 499 9.06 13.41 -0.22
C VAL A 499 9.74 14.50 -1.04
N ILE A 500 8.95 15.38 -1.64
CA ILE A 500 9.42 16.60 -2.30
C ILE A 500 8.99 17.78 -1.44
N SER A 501 9.91 18.69 -1.11
CA SER A 501 9.60 19.84 -0.26
C SER A 501 8.56 20.76 -0.90
N ASN A 502 7.61 21.26 -0.10
CA ASN A 502 6.64 22.29 -0.48
C ASN A 502 7.14 23.70 -0.08
N CYS A 503 8.45 23.94 -0.20
CA CYS A 503 9.09 25.18 0.20
C CYS A 503 9.93 25.74 -0.93
N TYR A 504 10.10 27.06 -0.93
CA TYR A 504 11.08 27.72 -1.78
C TYR A 504 12.51 27.42 -1.28
N GLY A 505 13.44 27.20 -2.22
CA GLY A 505 14.85 26.97 -1.91
C GLY A 505 15.16 25.56 -1.42
N SER A 506 16.04 25.44 -0.42
CA SER A 506 16.58 24.16 0.06
C SER A 506 15.99 23.67 1.39
N LEU A 507 14.91 24.29 1.87
CA LEU A 507 14.25 23.89 3.12
C LEU A 507 13.50 22.58 2.90
N SER A 508 13.60 21.65 3.86
CA SER A 508 12.81 20.41 3.86
C SER A 508 11.38 20.63 4.37
N PHE A 509 11.18 21.65 5.21
CA PHE A 509 9.89 22.08 5.71
C PHE A 509 9.93 23.59 6.04
N CYS A 510 8.81 24.25 5.81
CA CYS A 510 8.44 25.64 6.08
C CYS A 510 6.95 25.57 6.42
#